data_AF-A0AAU5RTH6-F1
#
_entry.id   AF-A0AAU5RTH6-F1
#
_cell.length_a   1.000
_cell.length_b   1.000
_cell.length_c   1.000
_cell.angle_alpha   90.00
_cell.angle_beta   90.00
_cell.angle_gamma   90.00
#
_symmetry.space_group_name_H-M   'P 1'
#
loop_
_entity.id
_entity.type
_entity.pdbx_description
1 polymer ?
#
loop_
_entity_poly.entity_id
_entity_poly.type
_entity_poly.pdbx_seq_one_letter_code
_entity_poly.pdbx_strand_id
1 'polypeptide(L)'
;MDATVKWVDAREGFPDDGAPVAAAVTGTYPPGEDEDGPIGPEDYWIVLPMHFERRHFAEDGTEYHDCFVDSDGVVRFPYGGPPCEEPVTHWAALPTLPGLSVHLVLGGTAPVLVRETLEAGDVGGDGDGQPR
;
A
#
# COMPACT_ATOMS: atom_id res chain seq x y z
N MET A 1 8.43 22.55 0.56
CA MET A 1 8.35 22.01 -0.81
C MET A 1 7.03 21.28 -0.86
N ASP A 2 6.08 21.72 -1.68
CA ASP A 2 4.75 21.12 -1.74
C ASP A 2 4.73 20.12 -2.90
N ALA A 3 4.43 18.85 -2.61
CA ALA A 3 4.18 17.85 -3.62
C ALA A 3 2.68 17.84 -3.92
N THR A 4 2.30 18.13 -5.17
CA THR A 4 0.90 17.99 -5.59
C THR A 4 0.63 16.52 -5.88
N VAL A 5 -0.35 15.94 -5.18
CA VAL A 5 -0.75 14.54 -5.30
C VAL A 5 -2.08 14.46 -6.04
N LYS A 6 -2.14 13.66 -7.12
CA LYS A 6 -3.38 13.38 -7.84
C LYS A 6 -4.09 12.21 -7.17
N TRP A 7 -5.31 12.45 -6.73
CA TRP A 7 -6.24 11.40 -6.30
C TRP A 7 -7.09 10.93 -7.48
N VAL A 8 -7.30 9.62 -7.57
CA VAL A 8 -8.09 8.94 -8.59
C VAL A 8 -9.23 8.21 -7.89
N ASP A 9 -10.47 8.40 -8.35
CA ASP A 9 -11.61 7.60 -7.89
C ASP A 9 -11.37 6.13 -8.23
N ALA A 10 -11.48 5.24 -7.24
CA ALA A 10 -11.18 3.82 -7.39
C ALA A 10 -12.10 3.09 -8.37
N ARG A 11 -13.22 3.71 -8.75
CA ARG A 11 -14.14 3.20 -9.79
C ARG A 11 -13.76 3.63 -11.20
N GLU A 12 -12.95 4.68 -11.32
CA GLU A 12 -12.59 5.30 -12.61
C GLU A 12 -11.23 4.82 -13.12
N GLY A 13 -10.36 4.32 -12.25
CA GLY A 13 -9.08 3.78 -12.65
C GLY A 13 -8.34 3.07 -11.53
N PHE A 14 -7.46 2.15 -11.93
CA PHE A 14 -6.65 1.34 -11.03
C PHE A 14 -5.15 1.67 -11.16
N PRO A 15 -4.37 1.47 -10.09
CA PRO A 15 -2.92 1.47 -10.16
C PRO A 15 -2.37 0.33 -11.02
N ASP A 16 -1.06 0.39 -11.29
CA ASP A 16 -0.35 -0.77 -11.80
C ASP A 16 -0.27 -1.88 -10.75
N ASP A 17 -0.16 -3.13 -11.20
CA ASP A 17 -0.08 -4.29 -10.32
C ASP A 17 1.19 -4.22 -9.45
N GLY A 18 1.03 -4.44 -8.14
CA GLY A 18 2.07 -4.28 -7.13
C GLY A 18 2.40 -2.83 -6.76
N ALA A 19 1.74 -1.83 -7.34
CA ALA A 19 2.06 -0.42 -7.08
C ALA A 19 1.66 -0.01 -5.65
N PRO A 20 2.56 0.64 -4.89
CA PRO A 20 2.21 1.20 -3.59
C PRO A 20 1.42 2.50 -3.75
N VAL A 21 0.37 2.65 -2.95
CA VAL A 21 -0.56 3.78 -2.99
C VAL A 21 -0.91 4.27 -1.59
N ALA A 22 -1.30 5.54 -1.52
CA ALA A 22 -2.14 6.03 -0.44
C ALA A 22 -3.60 5.81 -0.84
N ALA A 23 -4.34 4.98 -0.11
CA ALA A 23 -5.74 4.66 -0.38
C ALA A 23 -6.64 5.31 0.67
N ALA A 24 -7.65 6.06 0.23
CA ALA A 24 -8.69 6.61 1.09
C ALA A 24 -9.81 5.58 1.24
N VAL A 25 -10.04 5.13 2.46
CA VAL A 25 -11.12 4.20 2.82
C VAL A 25 -12.17 4.91 3.65
N THR A 26 -13.40 4.42 3.57
CA THR A 26 -14.50 4.87 4.41
C THR A 26 -15.13 3.67 5.10
N GLY A 27 -15.61 3.88 6.32
CA GLY A 27 -16.28 2.86 7.11
C GLY A 27 -17.12 3.52 8.20
N THR A 28 -17.66 2.70 9.10
CA THR A 28 -18.48 3.17 10.21
C THR A 28 -17.96 2.56 11.49
N TYR A 29 -17.66 3.41 12.49
CA TYR A 29 -17.33 2.91 13.82
C TYR A 29 -18.56 2.23 14.44
N PRO A 30 -18.37 1.07 15.10
CA PRO A 30 -19.49 0.43 15.79
C PRO A 30 -20.03 1.37 16.88
N PRO A 31 -21.34 1.34 17.14
CA PRO A 31 -21.92 2.10 18.24
C PRO A 31 -21.25 1.71 19.56
N GLY A 32 -21.08 2.69 20.44
CA GLY A 32 -20.40 2.54 21.72
C GLY A 32 -21.18 3.15 22.87
N GLU A 33 -20.56 3.20 24.04
CA GLU A 33 -21.05 3.91 25.22
C GLU A 33 -19.87 4.66 25.84
N ASP A 34 -20.09 5.91 26.24
CA ASP A 34 -19.14 6.70 27.03
C ASP A 34 -19.78 7.19 28.34
N GLU A 35 -19.10 8.08 29.07
CA GLU A 35 -19.60 8.64 30.34
C GLU A 35 -20.88 9.47 30.18
N ASP A 36 -21.17 9.96 28.97
CA ASP A 36 -22.33 10.80 28.64
C ASP A 36 -23.50 10.01 28.02
N GLY A 37 -23.30 8.74 27.64
CA GLY A 37 -24.34 7.80 27.24
C GLY A 37 -24.02 7.00 25.97
N PRO A 38 -25.04 6.46 25.27
CA PRO A 38 -24.82 5.69 24.05
C PRO A 38 -24.35 6.59 22.90
N ILE A 39 -23.23 6.20 22.28
CA ILE A 39 -22.69 6.81 21.07
C ILE A 39 -23.25 6.05 19.86
N GLY A 40 -23.92 6.77 18.97
CA GLY A 40 -24.41 6.21 17.71
C GLY A 40 -23.26 5.86 16.75
N PRO A 41 -23.53 5.11 15.67
CA PRO A 41 -22.54 4.86 14.64
C PRO A 41 -22.03 6.17 14.02
N GLU A 42 -20.71 6.26 13.80
CA GLU A 42 -20.06 7.42 13.18
C GLU A 42 -19.28 6.99 11.95
N ASP A 43 -19.52 7.66 10.83
CA ASP A 43 -18.79 7.40 9.58
C ASP A 43 -17.40 8.03 9.64
N TYR A 44 -16.38 7.32 9.17
CA TYR A 44 -15.02 7.81 9.10
C TYR A 44 -14.43 7.73 7.69
N TRP A 45 -13.35 8.48 7.53
CA TRP A 45 -12.49 8.49 6.37
C TRP A 45 -11.04 8.47 6.82
N ILE A 46 -10.27 7.49 6.38
CA ILE A 46 -8.85 7.35 6.71
C ILE A 46 -8.04 7.06 5.45
N VAL A 47 -6.81 7.57 5.41
CA VAL A 47 -5.85 7.28 4.35
C VAL A 47 -4.85 6.27 4.89
N LEU A 48 -4.74 5.14 4.21
CA LEU A 48 -3.84 4.05 4.58
C LEU A 48 -2.83 3.79 3.46
N PRO A 49 -1.57 3.48 3.79
CA PRO A 49 -0.62 2.94 2.82
C PRO A 49 -1.03 1.50 2.46
N MET A 50 -1.14 1.23 1.15
CA MET A 50 -1.49 -0.10 0.62
C MET A 50 -0.69 -0.38 -0.64
N HIS A 51 -0.75 -1.60 -1.16
CA HIS A 51 -0.39 -1.90 -2.54
C HIS A 51 -1.58 -2.48 -3.30
N PHE A 52 -1.58 -2.27 -4.61
CA PHE A 52 -2.62 -2.79 -5.49
C PHE A 52 -2.25 -4.18 -5.98
N GLU A 53 -3.20 -5.11 -5.99
CA GLU A 53 -3.08 -6.42 -6.60
C GLU A 53 -4.21 -6.63 -7.60
N ARG A 54 -3.85 -6.88 -8.86
CA ARG A 54 -4.83 -7.19 -9.91
C ARG A 54 -5.47 -8.56 -9.71
N ARG A 55 -4.73 -9.47 -9.08
CA ARG A 55 -5.17 -10.81 -8.68
C ARG A 55 -4.62 -11.15 -7.31
N HIS A 56 -5.51 -11.29 -6.35
CA HIS A 56 -5.20 -11.70 -4.99
C HIS A 56 -5.78 -13.09 -4.72
N PHE A 57 -5.02 -13.97 -4.07
CA PHE A 57 -5.50 -15.28 -3.63
C PHE A 57 -5.55 -15.29 -2.11
N ALA A 58 -6.76 -15.38 -1.55
CA ALA A 58 -6.92 -15.53 -0.11
C ALA A 58 -6.45 -16.92 0.36
N GLU A 59 -6.29 -17.07 1.68
CA GLU A 59 -5.82 -18.32 2.29
C GLU A 59 -6.72 -19.53 1.98
N ASP A 60 -8.01 -19.30 1.75
CA ASP A 60 -8.98 -20.32 1.35
C ASP A 60 -8.91 -20.68 -0.15
N GLY A 61 -8.01 -20.03 -0.90
CA GLY A 61 -7.85 -20.19 -2.35
C GLY A 61 -8.81 -19.36 -3.19
N THR A 62 -9.67 -18.55 -2.58
CA THR A 62 -10.57 -17.64 -3.31
C THR A 62 -9.76 -16.59 -4.06
N GLU A 63 -10.01 -16.47 -5.37
CA GLU A 63 -9.41 -15.44 -6.21
C GLU A 63 -10.27 -14.17 -6.14
N TYR A 64 -9.60 -13.06 -5.83
CA TYR A 64 -10.16 -11.72 -5.86
C TYR A 64 -9.42 -10.88 -6.92
N HIS A 65 -10.14 -9.92 -7.49
CA HIS A 65 -9.61 -9.03 -8.51
C HIS A 65 -9.62 -7.58 -8.04
N ASP A 66 -8.65 -6.82 -8.53
CA ASP A 66 -8.55 -5.36 -8.35
C ASP A 66 -8.64 -4.95 -6.87
N CYS A 67 -7.74 -5.52 -6.06
CA CYS A 67 -7.69 -5.44 -4.62
C CYS A 67 -6.67 -4.41 -4.13
N PHE A 68 -6.93 -3.82 -2.97
CA PHE A 68 -5.96 -3.03 -2.23
C PHE A 68 -5.63 -3.76 -0.93
N VAL A 69 -4.35 -4.01 -0.70
CA VAL A 69 -3.87 -4.81 0.44
C VAL A 69 -3.01 -3.92 1.33
N ASP A 70 -3.32 -3.85 2.62
CA ASP A 70 -2.51 -3.11 3.59
C ASP A 70 -1.37 -3.96 4.19
N SER A 71 -0.57 -3.35 5.07
CA SER A 71 0.56 -4.03 5.71
C SER A 71 0.15 -5.18 6.63
N ASP A 72 -1.08 -5.18 7.13
CA ASP A 72 -1.63 -6.22 8.00
C ASP A 72 -2.27 -7.35 7.19
N GLY A 73 -2.25 -7.24 5.85
CA GLY A 73 -2.84 -8.21 4.93
C GLY A 73 -4.35 -8.06 4.75
N VAL A 74 -4.94 -6.97 5.24
CA VAL A 74 -6.38 -6.73 5.06
C VAL A 74 -6.64 -6.31 3.62
N VAL A 75 -7.50 -7.10 2.95
CA VAL A 75 -7.91 -6.90 1.57
C VAL A 75 -9.14 -6.01 1.51
N ARG A 76 -9.06 -4.93 0.74
CA ARG A 76 -10.15 -3.98 0.51
C ARG A 76 -10.44 -3.83 -0.97
N PHE A 77 -11.69 -3.47 -1.25
CA PHE A 77 -12.22 -3.35 -2.60
C PHE A 77 -12.63 -1.91 -2.91
N PRO A 78 -12.67 -1.53 -4.20
CA PRO A 78 -13.25 -0.25 -4.61
C PRO A 78 -14.67 -0.07 -4.10
N TYR A 79 -15.03 1.16 -3.76
CA TYR A 79 -16.37 1.55 -3.40
C TYR A 79 -17.36 1.21 -4.53
N GLY A 80 -18.43 0.49 -4.21
CA GLY A 80 -19.36 -0.05 -5.20
C GLY A 80 -18.92 -1.36 -5.86
N GLY A 81 -17.79 -1.93 -5.44
CA GLY A 81 -17.34 -3.28 -5.77
C GLY A 81 -17.95 -4.37 -4.87
N PRO A 82 -17.23 -5.49 -4.67
CA PRO A 82 -17.63 -6.52 -3.71
C PRO A 82 -17.90 -5.97 -2.30
N PRO A 83 -18.79 -6.60 -1.52
CA PRO A 83 -19.04 -6.19 -0.14
C PRO A 83 -17.75 -6.16 0.69
N CYS A 84 -17.50 -5.04 1.35
CA CYS A 84 -16.34 -4.78 2.19
C CYS A 84 -16.77 -3.80 3.29
N GLU A 85 -16.24 -3.96 4.51
CA GLU A 85 -16.52 -3.04 5.63
C GLU A 85 -15.87 -1.67 5.39
N GLU A 86 -14.69 -1.65 4.75
CA GLU A 86 -13.90 -0.46 4.52
C GLU A 86 -13.56 -0.27 3.02
N PRO A 87 -14.54 0.04 2.16
CA PRO A 87 -14.28 0.23 0.74
C PRO A 87 -13.32 1.39 0.45
N VAL A 88 -12.46 1.19 -0.55
CA VAL A 88 -11.54 2.20 -1.09
C VAL A 88 -12.31 3.12 -2.03
N THR A 89 -12.33 4.40 -1.72
CA THR A 89 -13.04 5.42 -2.53
C THR A 89 -12.12 6.08 -3.54
N HIS A 90 -10.89 6.38 -3.13
CA HIS A 90 -9.88 7.02 -3.95
C HIS A 90 -8.50 6.46 -3.62
N TRP A 91 -7.58 6.60 -4.56
CA TRP A 91 -6.17 6.29 -4.33
C TRP A 91 -5.28 7.35 -4.96
N ALA A 92 -4.05 7.43 -4.47
CA ALA A 92 -2.99 8.23 -5.05
C ALA A 92 -1.68 7.45 -5.07
N ALA A 93 -0.93 7.55 -6.16
CA ALA A 93 0.41 6.98 -6.24
C ALA A 93 1.33 7.61 -5.18
N LEU A 94 2.13 6.80 -4.49
CA LEU A 94 3.11 7.33 -3.54
C LEU A 94 4.29 7.99 -4.30
N PRO A 95 4.71 9.20 -3.89
CA PRO A 95 5.81 9.90 -4.55
C PRO A 95 7.14 9.19 -4.29
N THR A 96 8.02 9.11 -5.30
CA THR A 96 9.39 8.58 -5.12
C THR A 96 10.19 9.45 -4.16
N LEU A 97 11.02 8.80 -3.33
CA LEU A 97 11.94 9.55 -2.49
C LEU A 97 12.90 10.35 -3.40
N PRO A 98 13.36 11.55 -2.96
CA PRO A 98 14.29 12.34 -3.74
C PRO A 98 15.52 11.53 -4.18
N GLY A 99 15.82 11.56 -5.48
CA GLY A 99 16.93 10.80 -6.07
C GLY A 99 16.60 9.36 -6.46
N LEU A 100 15.39 8.86 -6.17
CA LEU A 100 14.90 7.55 -6.62
C LEU A 100 13.84 7.70 -7.72
N SER A 101 13.85 6.77 -8.66
CA SER A 101 12.84 6.66 -9.73
C SER A 101 11.91 5.46 -9.54
N VAL A 102 12.11 4.67 -8.49
CA VAL A 102 11.39 3.41 -8.25
C VAL A 102 10.94 3.31 -6.80
N HIS A 103 9.81 2.64 -6.62
CA HIS A 103 9.34 2.10 -5.36
C HIS A 103 9.05 0.62 -5.55
N LEU A 104 9.51 -0.23 -4.65
CA LEU A 104 9.26 -1.66 -4.69
C LEU A 104 8.60 -2.11 -3.39
N VAL A 105 7.51 -2.86 -3.52
CA VAL A 105 6.92 -3.65 -2.43
C VAL A 105 7.50 -5.05 -2.54
N LEU A 106 8.46 -5.37 -1.68
CA LEU A 106 9.23 -6.61 -1.77
C LEU A 106 8.65 -7.76 -0.90
N GLY A 107 7.66 -7.45 -0.05
CA GLY A 107 7.04 -8.43 0.85
C GLY A 107 8.07 -9.31 1.59
N GLY A 108 7.80 -10.61 1.68
CA GLY A 108 8.69 -11.59 2.31
C GLY A 108 10.04 -11.81 1.63
N THR A 109 10.25 -11.31 0.40
CA THR A 109 11.54 -11.38 -0.31
C THR A 109 12.47 -10.23 0.04
N ALA A 110 11.98 -9.19 0.74
CA ALA A 110 12.77 -8.03 1.12
C ALA A 110 14.08 -8.39 1.84
N PRO A 111 14.13 -9.34 2.79
CA PRO A 111 15.37 -9.67 3.48
C PRO A 111 16.44 -10.26 2.55
N VAL A 112 16.04 -11.04 1.54
CA VAL A 112 16.95 -11.66 0.56
C VAL A 112 17.50 -10.60 -0.37
N LEU A 113 16.63 -9.80 -0.97
CA LEU A 113 17.02 -8.72 -1.90
C LEU A 113 17.89 -7.66 -1.23
N VAL A 114 17.59 -7.27 0.01
CA VAL A 114 18.43 -6.33 0.77
C VAL A 114 19.81 -6.92 1.02
N ARG A 115 19.89 -8.20 1.39
CA ARG A 115 21.18 -8.88 1.60
C ARG A 115 22.00 -8.94 0.32
N GLU A 116 21.42 -9.39 -0.78
CA GLU A 116 22.10 -9.49 -2.07
C GLU A 116 22.59 -8.12 -2.57
N THR A 117 21.81 -7.07 -2.34
CA THR A 117 22.20 -5.70 -2.73
C THR A 117 23.35 -5.16 -1.89
N LEU A 118 23.36 -5.42 -0.57
CA LEU A 118 24.45 -5.04 0.32
C LEU A 118 25.75 -5.81 -0.02
N GLU A 119 25.64 -7.11 -0.31
CA GLU A 119 26.77 -7.95 -0.71
C GLU A 119 27.34 -7.51 -2.07
N ALA A 120 26.50 -7.12 -3.02
CA ALA A 120 26.94 -6.59 -4.32
C ALA A 120 27.62 -5.21 -4.21
N GLY A 121 27.25 -4.40 -3.21
CA GLY A 121 27.85 -3.09 -2.94
C GLY A 121 29.22 -3.15 -2.26
N ASP A 122 29.52 -4.24 -1.54
CA ASP A 122 30.77 -4.42 -0.78
C ASP A 122 31.97 -4.87 -1.66
N VAL A 123 31.72 -5.28 -2.91
CA VAL A 123 32.78 -5.71 -3.86
C VAL A 123 33.53 -4.52 -4.50
N GLY A 124 33.22 -3.27 -4.11
CA GLY A 124 33.78 -2.05 -4.72
C GLY A 124 35.00 -1.43 -4.04
N GLY A 125 35.49 -1.98 -2.92
CA GLY A 125 36.44 -1.27 -2.05
C GLY A 125 37.63 -2.10 -1.58
N ASP A 126 38.48 -2.60 -2.49
CA ASP A 126 39.92 -2.68 -2.22
C ASP A 126 40.70 -3.02 -3.49
N GLY A 127 41.41 -2.02 -4.00
CA GLY A 127 42.21 -2.13 -5.20
C GLY A 127 43.23 -1.00 -5.29
N ASP A 128 43.84 -0.63 -4.17
CA ASP A 128 44.99 0.29 -4.16
C ASP A 128 46.23 -0.47 -4.64
N GLY A 129 46.28 -0.70 -5.96
CA GLY A 129 47.37 -1.35 -6.68
C GLY A 129 47.96 -0.39 -7.69
N GLN A 130 48.73 0.58 -7.22
CA GLN A 130 49.46 1.51 -8.09
C GLN A 130 50.63 0.80 -8.80
N PRO A 131 50.72 0.83 -10.15
CA PRO A 131 51.94 0.44 -10.83
C PRO A 131 52.78 1.68 -11.19
N ARG A 132 54.00 1.68 -10.63
CA ARG A 132 55.26 2.33 -11.04
C ARG A 132 55.27 3.82 -11.38
#